data_AF-A0A7W5HIZ7-F1
#
_entry.id   AF-A0A7W5HIZ7-F1
#
_cell.length_a   1.000
_cell.length_b   1.000
_cell.length_c   1.000
_cell.angle_alpha   90.00
_cell.angle_beta   90.00
_cell.angle_gamma   90.00
#
_symmetry.space_group_name_H-M   'P 1'
#
loop_
_entity.id
_entity.type
_entity.pdbx_description
1 polymer ?
#
loop_
_entity_poly.entity_id
_entity_poly.type
_entity_poly.pdbx_seq_one_letter_code
_entity_poly.pdbx_strand_id
1 'polypeptide(L)' 'MICLPEGQVADVRRAVQARQDESVVFSWVEWPDKVIRDAGMAKLMQAPRMEAAVDCPFDGKRTIFGGFKSVVSLPD' A
#
# COMPACT_ATOMS: atom_id res chain seq x y z
N MET A 1 -3.98 2.50 16.24
CA MET A 1 -5.08 2.12 15.34
C MET A 1 -5.76 3.41 14.91
N ILE A 2 -5.64 3.79 13.64
CA ILE A 2 -6.31 5.01 13.12
C ILE A 2 -7.81 4.72 13.09
N CYS A 3 -8.62 5.55 13.75
CA CYS A 3 -10.09 5.46 13.66
C CYS A 3 -10.53 5.93 12.27
N LEU A 4 -11.08 5.02 11.47
CA LEU A 4 -11.56 5.33 10.12
C LEU A 4 -13.05 5.67 10.19
N PRO A 5 -13.46 6.91 9.88
CA PRO A 5 -14.87 7.26 9.84
C PRO A 5 -15.55 6.58 8.64
N GLU A 6 -16.72 6.01 8.85
CA GLU A 6 -17.53 5.43 7.77
C GLU A 6 -18.18 6.56 6.96
N GLY A 7 -17.67 6.77 5.74
CA GLY A 7 -18.17 7.77 4.80
C GLY A 7 -19.36 7.28 3.99
N GLN A 8 -20.28 8.17 3.62
CA GLN A 8 -21.44 7.80 2.79
C GLN A 8 -21.12 7.73 1.29
N VAL A 9 -20.18 8.54 0.79
CA VAL A 9 -19.87 8.68 -0.64
C VAL A 9 -18.59 7.94 -1.03
N ALA A 10 -17.51 8.11 -0.26
CA ALA A 10 -16.26 7.38 -0.41
C ALA A 10 -15.62 7.20 0.96
N ASP A 11 -15.16 5.99 1.25
CA ASP A 11 -14.38 5.68 2.45
C ASP A 11 -13.32 4.61 2.12
N VAL A 12 -12.27 4.56 2.93
CA VAL A 12 -11.12 3.68 2.67
C VAL A 12 -11.46 2.19 2.85
N ARG A 13 -12.50 1.84 3.61
CA ARG A 13 -12.98 0.44 3.72
C ARG A 13 -13.68 0.02 2.45
N ARG A 14 -14.52 0.88 1.87
CA ARG A 14 -15.16 0.67 0.56
C ARG A 14 -14.14 0.62 -0.56
N ALA A 15 -13.09 1.44 -0.50
CA ALA A 15 -12.04 1.44 -1.52
C ALA A 15 -11.38 0.06 -1.67
N VAL A 16 -11.04 -0.60 -0.56
CA VAL A 16 -10.43 -1.95 -0.57
C VAL A 16 -11.45 -3.08 -0.40
N GLN A 17 -12.75 -2.78 -0.44
CA GLN A 17 -13.83 -3.75 -0.19
C GLN A 17 -13.57 -4.59 1.08
N ALA A 18 -13.18 -3.93 2.17
CA ALA A 18 -12.88 -4.59 3.44
C ALA A 18 -14.13 -5.24 4.03
N ARG A 19 -14.00 -6.49 4.47
CA ARG A 19 -15.04 -7.21 5.23
C ARG A 19 -15.08 -6.71 6.67
N GLN A 20 -16.13 -7.07 7.41
CA GLN A 20 -16.31 -6.62 8.80
C GLN A 20 -15.18 -7.06 9.73
N ASP A 21 -14.56 -8.22 9.45
CA ASP A 21 -13.43 -8.81 10.16
C ASP A 21 -12.06 -8.33 9.68
N GLU A 22 -12.01 -7.45 8.68
CA GLU A 22 -10.77 -6.94 8.10
C GLU A 22 -10.50 -5.50 8.55
N SER A 23 -9.24 -5.25 8.91
CA SER A 23 -8.72 -3.91 9.20
C SER A 23 -7.99 -3.35 7.99
N VAL A 24 -8.19 -2.06 7.71
CA VAL A 24 -7.50 -1.38 6.61
C VAL A 24 -6.12 -0.93 7.06
N VAL A 25 -5.10 -1.27 6.27
CA VAL A 25 -3.72 -0.80 6.46
C VAL A 25 -3.38 0.21 5.36
N PHE A 26 -2.94 1.39 5.78
CA PHE A 26 -2.34 2.37 4.87
C PHE A 26 -0.83 2.32 5.03
N SER A 27 -0.12 2.09 3.93
CA SER A 27 1.34 2.02 3.91
C SER A 27 1.89 2.71 2.66
N TRP A 28 3.08 3.29 2.79
CA TRP A 28 3.82 3.85 1.66
C TRP A 28 5.29 3.53 1.81
N VAL A 29 6.00 3.54 0.68
CA VAL A 29 7.47 3.41 0.64
C VAL A 29 7.99 4.65 -0.05
N GLU A 30 8.85 5.37 0.65
CA GLU A 30 9.49 6.58 0.12
C GLU A 30 10.70 6.20 -0.72
N TRP A 31 10.79 6.81 -1.89
CA TRP A 31 11.89 6.64 -2.80
C TRP A 31 12.40 8.01 -3.23
N PRO A 32 13.73 8.18 -3.40
CA PRO A 32 14.32 9.45 -3.81
C PRO A 32 13.87 9.86 -5.23
N ASP A 33 13.71 8.89 -6.14
CA ASP A 33 13.19 9.14 -7.48
C ASP A 33 12.45 7.91 -8.06
N LYS A 34 11.78 8.13 -9.21
CA LYS A 34 11.01 7.10 -9.90
C LYS A 34 11.88 5.97 -10.48
N VAL A 35 13.08 6.27 -10.97
CA VAL A 35 13.97 5.28 -11.59
C VAL A 35 14.47 4.29 -10.54
N ILE A 36 14.86 4.79 -9.37
CA ILE A 36 15.26 4.01 -8.20
C ILE A 36 14.08 3.19 -7.69
N ARG A 37 12.88 3.77 -7.61
CA ARG A 37 11.65 3.02 -7.25
C ARG A 37 11.40 1.85 -8.20
N ASP A 38 11.48 2.08 -9.51
CA ASP A 38 11.17 1.07 -10.51
C ASP A 38 12.23 -0.06 -10.51
N ALA A 39 13.51 0.29 -10.38
CA ALA A 39 14.59 -0.67 -10.21
C ALA A 39 14.49 -1.46 -8.89
N GLY A 40 14.13 -0.79 -7.79
CA GLY A 40 13.92 -1.39 -6.49
C GLY A 40 12.76 -2.38 -6.49
N MET A 41 11.64 -2.01 -7.10
CA MET A 41 10.47 -2.90 -7.24
C MET A 41 10.80 -4.14 -8.09
N ALA A 42 11.53 -3.98 -9.19
CA ALA A 42 11.98 -5.10 -10.02
C ALA A 42 12.86 -6.08 -9.23
N LYS A 43 13.79 -5.56 -8.42
CA LYS A 43 14.64 -6.39 -7.54
C LYS A 43 13.83 -7.09 -6.44
N LEU A 44 12.83 -6.42 -5.86
CA LEU A 44 11.97 -7.01 -4.84
C LEU A 44 11.18 -8.20 -5.38
N MET A 45 10.66 -8.09 -6.60
CA MET A 45 9.92 -9.18 -7.26
C MET A 45 10.80 -10.39 -7.58
N GLN A 46 12.10 -10.18 -7.79
CA GLN A 46 13.08 -11.25 -8.07
C GLN A 46 13.78 -11.77 -6.81
N ALA A 47 13.49 -11.20 -5.64
CA ALA A 47 14.19 -11.56 -4.41
C ALA A 47 13.66 -12.91 -3.89
N PRO A 48 14.53 -13.90 -3.59
CA PRO A 48 14.11 -15.21 -3.08
C PRO A 48 13.31 -15.12 -1.76
N ARG A 49 13.57 -14.09 -0.95
CA ARG A 49 12.80 -13.78 0.26
C ARG A 49 11.34 -13.40 -0.02
N MET A 50 11.01 -12.94 -1.22
CA MET A 50 9.66 -12.63 -1.63
C MET A 50 8.91 -13.87 -2.12
N GLU A 51 9.63 -14.89 -2.60
CA GLU A 51 9.06 -16.22 -2.88
C GLU A 51 8.64 -16.96 -1.60
N ALA A 52 9.18 -16.58 -0.44
CA ALA A 52 8.74 -17.07 0.86
C ALA A 52 7.55 -16.28 1.44
N ALA A 53 7.17 -15.14 0.83
CA ALA A 53 6.06 -14.30 1.27
C ALA A 53 4.68 -14.81 0.78
N VAL A 54 4.59 -16.10 0.44
CA VAL A 54 3.38 -16.77 -0.07
C VAL A 54 2.25 -16.75 0.96
N ASP A 55 2.58 -16.71 2.26
CA ASP A 55 1.62 -16.51 3.35
C ASP A 55 1.34 -15.02 3.57
N CYS A 56 0.87 -14.35 2.52
CA CYS A 56 0.43 -12.97 2.62
C CYS A 56 -0.82 -12.90 3.53
N PRO A 57 -0.78 -12.19 4.67
CA PRO A 57 -1.89 -12.17 5.64
C PRO A 57 -3.08 -11.30 5.19
N PHE A 58 -3.07 -10.83 3.94
CA PHE A 58 -4.10 -9.97 3.36
C PHE A 58 -4.40 -10.37 1.90
N ASP A 59 -5.59 -10.00 1.43
CA ASP A 59 -6.03 -10.31 0.07
C ASP A 59 -5.37 -9.38 -0.96
N GLY A 60 -4.37 -9.91 -1.66
CA GLY A 60 -3.65 -9.21 -2.72
C GLY A 60 -4.54 -8.71 -3.87
N LYS A 61 -5.69 -9.34 -4.13
CA LYS A 61 -6.60 -8.91 -5.22
C LYS A 61 -7.31 -7.60 -4.91
N ARG A 62 -7.52 -7.31 -3.63
CA ARG A 62 -8.18 -6.08 -3.15
C ARG A 62 -7.19 -5.00 -2.74
N THR A 63 -5.89 -5.27 -2.87
CA THR A 63 -4.85 -4.30 -2.54
C THR A 63 -4.74 -3.27 -3.67
N ILE A 64 -4.79 -1.99 -3.30
CA ILE A 64 -4.64 -0.88 -4.24
C ILE A 64 -3.20 -0.37 -4.13
N PHE A 65 -2.50 -0.35 -5.27
CA PHE A 65 -1.14 0.18 -5.37
C PHE A 65 -1.10 1.39 -6.29
N GLY A 66 -0.36 2.43 -5.90
CA GLY A 66 -0.14 3.63 -6.70
C GLY A 66 1.25 4.21 -6.47
N GLY A 67 1.82 4.80 -7.53
CA GLY A 67 3.05 5.59 -7.44
C GLY A 67 2.70 7.07 -7.52
N PHE A 68 3.05 7.84 -6.49
CA PHE A 68 2.75 9.26 -6.41
C PHE A 68 4.05 10.06 -6.37
N LYS A 69 4.08 11.20 -7.08
CA LYS A 69 5.15 12.18 -6.94
C LYS A 69 4.78 13.10 -5.77
N SER A 70 5.69 13.27 -4.81
CA SER A 70 5.47 14.25 -3.74
C SER A 70 5.39 15.67 -4.33
N VAL A 71 4.33 16.39 -3.97
CA VAL A 71 4.07 17.78 -4.39
C VAL A 71 4.22 18.77 -3.25
N VAL A 72 4.12 18.29 -2.00
CA VAL A 72 4.25 19.08 -0.79
C VAL A 72 5.08 18.26 0.21
N SER A 73 6.10 18.89 0.78
CA SER A 73 6.80 18.39 1.96
C SER A 73 6.68 19.46 3.03
N LEU A 74 6.24 19.07 4.23
CA LEU A 74 6.29 19.96 5.38
C LEU A 74 7.72 19.97 5.94
N PRO A 75 8.21 21.12 6.45
CA PRO A 75 9.45 21.16 7.20
C PRO A 75 9.31 20.36 8.51
N ASP A 76 10.44 19.89 9.03
CA ASP A 76 10.54 19.11 10.28
C ASP A 76 9.97 19.83 11.50
#